data_AF-A0A3P7I186-F1
#
_entry.id   AF-A0A3P7I186-F1
#
_cell.length_a   1.000
_cell.length_b   1.000
_cell.length_c   1.000
_cell.angle_alpha   90.00
_cell.angle_beta   90.00
_cell.angle_gamma   90.00
#
_symmetry.space_group_name_H-M   'P 1'
#
loop_
_entity.id
_entity.type
_entity.pdbx_description
1 polymer ?
#
loop_
_entity_poly.entity_id
_entity_poly.type
_entity_poly.pdbx_seq_one_letter_code
_entity_poly.pdbx_strand_id
1 'polypeptide(L)'
;MCLVMIALFIREPERGAAERRKGEIVAEMVNTSYCDDIKALLSNLTYVFSTIAYTAIVFVVGTLTWWGPTACEHSEAHIAGLNSTDLLGPEEKAKINLTFGIITCIGGIVGVSLGSGLSMLLRTGWGPFKCVKTIRSDPIICGFGALIGIPALYFAIQSIETNMTVCYALIFVTVTTLCFNWATNVDMIMAVVAPTRRSAANSWQILLSHLLGDASGPYVIGLISDAIRGEDSTPYGRFKSLAKSFYLPNVLQLVSAVVFFVAAYTYVRDHNRFKESMGKAFIGIGFAIENNNEVRTGVLKPIYTKSLQGDVTAAAGKVNQGFSAIEREERKVVENWSC
;
A
#
# COMPACT_ATOMS: atom_id res chain seq x y z
N MET A 1 -7.35 -23.00 -15.74
CA MET A 1 -7.04 -22.15 -16.91
C MET A 1 -6.10 -20.99 -16.56
N CYS A 2 -6.43 -20.08 -15.63
CA CYS A 2 -5.54 -18.95 -15.30
C CYS A 2 -4.13 -19.34 -14.83
N LEU A 3 -3.99 -20.34 -13.95
CA LEU A 3 -2.67 -20.82 -13.50
C LEU A 3 -1.82 -21.44 -14.62
N VAL A 4 -2.46 -22.14 -15.55
CA VAL A 4 -1.80 -22.73 -16.73
C VAL A 4 -1.34 -21.61 -17.67
N MET A 5 -2.16 -20.57 -17.88
CA MET A 5 -1.77 -19.41 -18.66
C MET A 5 -0.62 -18.64 -18.02
N ILE A 6 -0.61 -18.48 -16.69
CA ILE A 6 0.52 -17.86 -15.97
C ILE A 6 1.78 -18.70 -16.16
N ALA A 7 1.71 -20.02 -15.97
CA ALA A 7 2.87 -20.90 -16.09
C ALA A 7 3.45 -20.96 -17.52
N LEU A 8 2.60 -20.84 -18.55
CA LEU A 8 3.03 -20.94 -19.95
C LEU A 8 3.43 -19.59 -20.57
N PHE A 9 2.75 -18.50 -20.19
CA PHE A 9 2.91 -17.19 -20.86
C PHE A 9 3.66 -16.15 -20.02
N ILE A 10 3.78 -16.32 -18.70
CA ILE A 10 4.48 -15.37 -17.82
C ILE A 10 5.86 -15.92 -17.46
N ARG A 11 6.90 -15.34 -18.06
CA ARG A 11 8.28 -15.61 -17.69
C ARG A 11 8.66 -14.74 -16.49
N GLU A 12 9.05 -15.38 -15.38
CA GLU A 12 9.50 -14.69 -14.17
C GLU A 12 10.73 -13.82 -14.49
N PRO A 13 10.65 -12.49 -14.32
CA PRO A 13 11.80 -11.62 -14.51
C PRO A 13 12.75 -11.71 -13.31
N GLU A 14 14.03 -11.36 -13.52
CA GLU A 14 14.95 -11.23 -12.40
C GLU A 14 14.49 -10.15 -11.40
N ARG A 15 14.67 -10.41 -10.11
CA ARG A 15 14.34 -9.44 -9.05
C ARG A 15 15.13 -8.15 -9.25
N GLY A 16 14.44 -7.02 -9.27
CA GLY A 16 15.07 -5.72 -9.51
C GLY A 16 15.33 -5.40 -10.98
N ALA A 17 14.91 -6.25 -11.93
CA ALA A 17 15.14 -6.00 -13.35
C ALA A 17 14.48 -4.71 -13.87
N ALA A 18 13.33 -4.32 -13.30
CA ALA A 18 12.63 -3.09 -13.69
C ALA A 18 13.43 -1.84 -13.31
N GLU A 19 14.01 -1.84 -12.12
CA GLU A 19 14.80 -0.74 -11.59
C GLU A 19 16.20 -0.71 -12.20
N ARG A 20 16.81 -1.88 -12.52
CA ARG A 20 18.05 -1.95 -13.32
C ARG A 20 17.87 -1.30 -14.70
N ARG A 21 16.74 -1.59 -15.39
CA ARG A 21 16.43 -0.98 -16.69
C ARG A 21 16.25 0.53 -16.63
N LYS A 22 15.78 1.06 -15.50
CA LYS A 22 15.66 2.50 -15.25
C LYS A 22 16.98 3.16 -14.82
N GLY A 23 18.06 2.39 -14.66
CA GLY A 23 19.33 2.87 -14.11
C GLY A 23 19.27 3.14 -12.60
N GLU A 24 18.24 2.68 -11.90
CA GLU A 24 18.03 2.89 -10.46
C GLU A 24 18.80 1.87 -9.60
N ILE A 25 19.28 0.75 -10.19
CA ILE A 25 20.07 -0.29 -9.54
C ILE A 25 21.31 -0.60 -10.37
N VAL A 26 22.50 -0.48 -9.78
CA VAL A 26 23.78 -0.74 -10.46
C VAL A 26 24.56 -1.91 -9.85
N ALA A 27 24.27 -2.32 -8.60
CA ALA A 27 24.86 -3.51 -7.99
C ALA A 27 24.06 -4.79 -8.27
N GLU A 28 24.79 -5.90 -8.38
CA GLU A 28 24.24 -7.23 -8.13
C GLU A 28 23.74 -7.29 -6.68
N MET A 29 22.42 -7.40 -6.50
CA MET A 29 21.85 -7.54 -5.17
C MET A 29 22.08 -8.97 -4.69
N VAL A 30 22.97 -9.12 -3.71
CA VAL A 30 23.22 -10.40 -3.05
C VAL A 30 22.04 -10.73 -2.13
N ASN A 31 21.53 -11.96 -2.21
CA ASN A 31 20.49 -12.43 -1.30
C ASN A 31 21.07 -12.53 0.13
N THR A 32 20.38 -11.93 1.08
CA THR A 32 20.69 -12.05 2.51
C THR A 32 19.89 -13.17 3.16
N SER A 33 20.28 -13.56 4.39
CA SER A 33 19.51 -14.52 5.16
C SER A 33 18.13 -13.96 5.52
N TYR A 34 17.12 -14.83 5.61
CA TYR A 34 15.75 -14.43 5.93
C TYR A 34 15.65 -13.70 7.29
N CYS A 35 16.41 -14.12 8.30
CA CYS A 35 16.41 -13.44 9.61
C CYS A 35 16.96 -12.01 9.50
N ASP A 36 17.97 -11.80 8.66
CA ASP A 36 18.52 -10.46 8.40
C ASP A 36 17.53 -9.59 7.64
N ASP A 37 16.75 -10.19 6.72
CA ASP A 37 15.68 -9.50 6.02
C ASP A 37 14.62 -9.00 6.99
N ILE A 38 14.15 -9.84 7.91
CA ILE A 38 13.17 -9.44 8.93
C ILE A 38 13.75 -8.33 9.83
N LYS A 39 14.99 -8.48 10.30
CA LYS A 39 15.63 -7.44 11.11
C LYS A 39 15.75 -6.11 10.37
N ALA A 40 16.06 -6.16 9.08
CA ALA A 40 16.13 -4.96 8.24
C ALA A 40 14.76 -4.32 8.02
N LEU A 41 13.70 -5.12 7.85
CA LEU A 41 12.33 -4.63 7.73
C LEU A 41 11.86 -3.96 9.03
N LEU A 42 12.11 -4.58 10.18
CA LEU A 42 11.78 -3.99 11.49
C LEU A 42 12.59 -2.73 11.81
N SER A 43 13.76 -2.57 11.19
CA SER A 43 14.59 -1.36 11.31
C SER A 43 14.14 -0.23 10.38
N ASN A 44 13.23 -0.50 9.42
CA ASN A 44 12.63 0.48 8.54
C ASN A 44 11.35 1.01 9.19
N LEU A 45 11.41 2.21 9.77
CA LEU A 45 10.29 2.75 10.54
C LEU A 45 9.09 3.06 9.65
N THR A 46 9.31 3.50 8.41
CA THR A 46 8.21 3.70 7.47
C THR A 46 7.45 2.41 7.20
N TYR A 47 8.15 1.27 7.02
CA TYR A 47 7.49 -0.03 6.86
C TYR A 47 6.73 -0.46 8.11
N VAL A 48 7.29 -0.25 9.30
CA VAL A 48 6.64 -0.61 10.57
C VAL A 48 5.39 0.24 10.79
N PHE A 49 5.50 1.57 10.68
CA PHE A 49 4.37 2.47 10.88
C PHE A 49 3.29 2.27 9.81
N SER A 50 3.67 2.11 8.53
CA SER A 50 2.68 1.84 7.49
C SER A 50 1.95 0.51 7.70
N THR A 51 2.64 -0.53 8.18
CA THR A 51 2.03 -1.82 8.50
C THR A 51 1.03 -1.72 9.64
N ILE A 52 1.36 -0.99 10.71
CA ILE A 52 0.44 -0.75 11.83
C ILE A 52 -0.78 0.05 11.36
N ALA A 53 -0.56 1.14 10.64
CA ALA A 53 -1.63 2.01 10.15
C ALA A 53 -2.55 1.26 9.16
N TYR A 54 -1.97 0.49 8.24
CA TYR A 54 -2.71 -0.31 7.27
C TYR A 54 -3.51 -1.43 7.94
N THR A 55 -2.96 -2.09 8.95
CA THR A 55 -3.68 -3.10 9.75
C THR A 55 -4.93 -2.51 10.40
N ALA A 56 -4.84 -1.30 10.95
CA ALA A 56 -6.00 -0.59 11.50
C ALA A 56 -7.05 -0.24 10.41
N ILE A 57 -6.62 0.13 9.19
CA ILE A 57 -7.54 0.34 8.07
C ILE A 57 -8.27 -0.95 7.69
N VAL A 58 -7.54 -2.06 7.59
CA VAL A 58 -8.12 -3.37 7.27
C VAL A 58 -9.10 -3.82 8.35
N PHE A 59 -8.82 -3.56 9.63
CA PHE A 59 -9.77 -3.77 10.73
C PHE A 59 -11.10 -3.03 10.49
N VAL A 60 -11.03 -1.75 10.14
CA VAL A 60 -12.21 -0.90 9.92
C VAL A 60 -13.01 -1.40 8.73
N VAL A 61 -12.36 -1.66 7.60
CA VAL A 61 -13.03 -2.14 6.38
C VAL A 61 -13.66 -3.53 6.59
N GLY A 62 -12.93 -4.45 7.21
CA GLY A 62 -13.43 -5.79 7.51
C GLY A 62 -14.65 -5.78 8.44
N THR A 63 -14.55 -5.03 9.53
CA THR A 63 -15.67 -4.84 10.47
C THR A 63 -16.88 -4.19 9.80
N LEU A 64 -16.67 -3.12 9.03
CA LEU A 64 -17.75 -2.41 8.36
C LEU A 64 -18.44 -3.30 7.32
N THR A 65 -17.69 -4.11 6.58
CA THR A 65 -18.24 -5.04 5.61
C THR A 65 -19.07 -6.14 6.28
N TRP A 66 -18.62 -6.63 7.44
CA TRP A 66 -19.32 -7.68 8.17
C TRP A 66 -20.58 -7.17 8.88
N TRP A 67 -20.44 -6.09 9.65
CA TRP A 67 -21.50 -5.61 10.55
C TRP A 67 -22.33 -4.46 9.99
N GLY A 68 -21.87 -3.78 8.94
CA GLY A 68 -22.59 -2.66 8.33
C GLY A 68 -23.98 -3.06 7.82
N PRO A 69 -24.11 -4.08 6.96
CA PRO A 69 -25.41 -4.56 6.49
C PRO A 69 -26.31 -5.02 7.65
N THR A 70 -25.74 -5.77 8.61
CA THR A 70 -26.47 -6.25 9.79
C THR A 70 -26.98 -5.11 10.66
N ALA A 71 -26.24 -4.01 10.81
CA ALA A 71 -26.71 -2.82 11.50
C ALA A 71 -27.92 -2.20 10.78
N CYS A 72 -27.88 -2.10 9.44
CA CYS A 72 -29.03 -1.65 8.66
C CYS A 72 -30.23 -2.60 8.83
N GLU A 73 -30.03 -3.92 8.79
CA GLU A 73 -31.10 -4.90 9.02
C GLU A 73 -31.74 -4.76 10.41
N HIS A 74 -30.94 -4.54 11.47
CA HIS A 74 -31.46 -4.31 12.82
C HIS A 74 -32.30 -3.03 12.90
N SER A 75 -31.87 -1.96 12.24
CA SER A 75 -32.60 -0.69 12.18
C SER A 75 -33.91 -0.81 11.40
N GLU A 76 -33.89 -1.42 10.21
CA GLU A 76 -35.11 -1.61 9.41
C GLU A 76 -36.12 -2.50 10.14
N ALA A 77 -35.66 -3.58 10.80
CA ALA A 77 -36.53 -4.41 11.63
C ALA A 77 -37.14 -3.63 12.80
N HIS A 78 -36.40 -2.70 13.40
CA HIS A 78 -36.92 -1.81 14.44
C HIS A 78 -37.99 -0.85 13.89
N ILE A 79 -37.72 -0.20 12.76
CA ILE A 79 -38.65 0.74 12.10
C ILE A 79 -39.95 0.02 11.69
N ALA A 80 -39.85 -1.22 11.22
CA ALA A 80 -40.98 -2.07 10.89
C ALA A 80 -41.76 -2.60 12.12
N GLY A 81 -41.30 -2.32 13.35
CA GLY A 81 -41.96 -2.74 14.59
C GLY A 81 -41.85 -4.25 14.86
N LEU A 82 -40.83 -4.92 14.33
CA LEU A 82 -40.64 -6.36 14.51
C LEU A 82 -40.01 -6.68 15.87
N ASN A 83 -40.36 -7.84 16.43
CA ASN A 83 -39.79 -8.32 17.69
C ASN A 83 -38.39 -8.93 17.53
N SER A 84 -38.00 -9.32 16.31
CA SER A 84 -36.67 -9.85 15.98
C SER A 84 -36.29 -9.50 14.55
N THR A 85 -35.00 -9.28 14.31
CA THR A 85 -34.43 -9.11 12.96
C THR A 85 -34.56 -10.36 12.11
N ASP A 86 -34.76 -11.53 12.71
CA ASP A 86 -34.98 -12.78 11.97
C ASP A 86 -36.31 -12.80 11.22
N LEU A 87 -37.27 -11.99 11.68
CA LEU A 87 -38.59 -11.82 11.05
C LEU A 87 -38.56 -10.86 9.85
N LEU A 88 -37.45 -10.15 9.64
CA LEU A 88 -37.28 -9.28 8.47
C LEU A 88 -37.26 -10.15 7.21
N GLY A 89 -38.05 -9.76 6.20
CA GLY A 89 -38.26 -10.56 5.00
C GLY A 89 -36.94 -10.88 4.28
N PRO A 90 -36.79 -12.09 3.71
CA PRO A 90 -35.55 -12.49 3.03
C PRO A 90 -35.23 -11.59 1.83
N GLU A 91 -36.25 -11.07 1.13
CA GLU A 91 -36.09 -10.11 0.03
C GLU A 91 -35.47 -8.79 0.51
N GLU A 92 -35.88 -8.31 1.67
CA GLU A 92 -35.39 -7.05 2.25
C GLU A 92 -33.95 -7.19 2.74
N LYS A 93 -33.62 -8.28 3.42
CA LYS A 93 -32.23 -8.63 3.76
C LYS A 93 -31.36 -8.71 2.51
N ALA A 94 -31.84 -9.39 1.46
CA ALA A 94 -31.11 -9.49 0.20
C ALA A 94 -30.89 -8.11 -0.44
N LYS A 95 -31.90 -7.23 -0.42
CA LYS A 95 -31.81 -5.86 -0.94
C LYS A 95 -30.77 -5.02 -0.18
N ILE A 96 -30.75 -5.08 1.15
CA ILE A 96 -29.77 -4.36 1.99
C ILE A 96 -28.36 -4.86 1.68
N ASN A 97 -28.14 -6.17 1.73
CA ASN A 97 -26.84 -6.78 1.47
C ASN A 97 -26.35 -6.50 0.04
N LEU A 98 -27.22 -6.59 -0.97
CA LEU A 98 -26.86 -6.31 -2.36
C LEU A 98 -26.51 -4.83 -2.56
N THR A 99 -27.29 -3.92 -1.98
CA THR A 99 -27.03 -2.48 -2.08
C THR A 99 -25.72 -2.10 -1.43
N PHE A 100 -25.47 -2.62 -0.22
CA PHE A 100 -24.20 -2.45 0.47
C PHE A 100 -23.03 -3.01 -0.33
N GLY A 101 -23.18 -4.21 -0.92
CA GLY A 101 -22.18 -4.84 -1.79
C GLY A 101 -21.87 -4.05 -3.06
N ILE A 102 -22.88 -3.45 -3.70
CA ILE A 102 -22.67 -2.58 -4.87
C ILE A 102 -21.89 -1.33 -4.47
N ILE A 103 -22.28 -0.70 -3.36
CA ILE A 103 -21.62 0.51 -2.83
C ILE A 103 -20.16 0.23 -2.51
N THR A 104 -19.86 -0.87 -1.82
CA THR A 104 -18.48 -1.23 -1.45
C THR A 104 -17.64 -1.56 -2.68
N CYS A 105 -18.20 -2.25 -3.67
CA CYS A 105 -17.51 -2.58 -4.90
C CYS A 105 -17.13 -1.32 -5.70
N ILE A 106 -18.11 -0.44 -5.97
CA ILE A 106 -17.87 0.81 -6.71
C ILE A 106 -16.93 1.72 -5.90
N GLY A 107 -17.18 1.88 -4.60
CA GLY A 107 -16.35 2.67 -3.70
C GLY A 107 -14.90 2.18 -3.67
N GLY A 108 -14.68 0.87 -3.67
CA GLY A 108 -13.35 0.27 -3.74
C GLY A 108 -12.62 0.62 -5.04
N ILE A 109 -13.25 0.41 -6.19
CA ILE A 109 -12.66 0.72 -7.50
C ILE A 109 -12.31 2.20 -7.62
N VAL A 110 -13.26 3.06 -7.25
CA VAL A 110 -13.10 4.52 -7.28
C VAL A 110 -11.99 4.94 -6.30
N GLY A 111 -11.99 4.39 -5.08
CA GLY A 111 -11.02 4.69 -4.04
C GLY A 111 -9.58 4.36 -4.45
N VAL A 112 -9.33 3.16 -4.97
CA VAL A 112 -7.98 2.76 -5.42
C VAL A 112 -7.50 3.68 -6.55
N SER A 113 -8.38 3.97 -7.50
CA SER A 113 -8.07 4.83 -8.65
C SER A 113 -7.75 6.27 -8.23
N LEU A 114 -8.61 6.86 -7.38
CA LEU A 114 -8.44 8.20 -6.86
C LEU A 114 -7.22 8.32 -5.95
N GLY A 115 -6.98 7.37 -5.05
CA GLY A 115 -5.81 7.38 -4.17
C GLY A 115 -4.50 7.36 -4.96
N SER A 116 -4.40 6.47 -5.95
CA SER A 116 -3.24 6.36 -6.84
C SER A 116 -3.05 7.64 -7.67
N GLY A 117 -4.14 8.16 -8.25
CA GLY A 117 -4.13 9.39 -9.02
C GLY A 117 -3.70 10.59 -8.18
N LEU A 118 -4.29 10.78 -7.00
CA LEU A 118 -3.94 11.87 -6.09
C LEU A 118 -2.49 11.77 -5.63
N SER A 119 -1.98 10.58 -5.30
CA SER A 119 -0.57 10.41 -4.95
C SER A 119 0.35 10.79 -6.12
N MET A 120 0.02 10.36 -7.33
CA MET A 120 0.78 10.72 -8.53
C MET A 120 0.78 12.22 -8.80
N LEU A 121 -0.37 12.88 -8.65
CA LEU A 121 -0.49 14.34 -8.81
C LEU A 121 0.36 15.10 -7.78
N LEU A 122 0.29 14.67 -6.51
CA LEU A 122 1.05 15.28 -5.41
C LEU A 122 2.57 15.05 -5.57
N ARG A 123 2.97 13.88 -6.09
CA ARG A 123 4.36 13.51 -6.36
C ARG A 123 4.96 14.29 -7.53
N THR A 124 4.23 14.41 -8.62
CA THR A 124 4.68 15.10 -9.85
C THR A 124 4.56 16.61 -9.74
N GLY A 125 3.64 17.12 -8.90
CA GLY A 125 3.28 18.52 -8.83
C GLY A 125 2.48 18.98 -10.06
N TRP A 126 1.76 18.06 -10.70
CA TRP A 126 0.95 18.36 -11.88
C TRP A 126 -0.47 18.80 -11.47
N GLY A 127 -1.03 19.78 -12.19
CA GLY A 127 -2.36 20.34 -11.90
C GLY A 127 -2.40 21.25 -10.66
N PRO A 128 -3.43 21.14 -9.79
CA PRO A 128 -3.62 22.05 -8.65
C PRO A 128 -2.54 21.92 -7.56
N PHE A 129 -1.74 20.86 -7.60
CA PHE A 129 -0.73 20.55 -6.59
C PHE A 129 0.68 21.04 -6.92
N LYS A 130 0.83 21.92 -7.92
CA LYS A 130 2.13 22.49 -8.33
C LYS A 130 2.91 23.13 -7.17
N CYS A 131 2.20 23.76 -6.23
CA CYS A 131 2.80 24.41 -5.05
C CYS A 131 3.04 23.46 -3.87
N VAL A 132 2.55 22.21 -3.92
CA VAL A 132 2.57 21.24 -2.80
C VAL A 132 3.32 19.96 -3.18
N LYS A 133 4.18 20.03 -4.21
CA LYS A 133 4.95 18.88 -4.67
C LYS A 133 5.77 18.28 -3.53
N THR A 134 5.57 16.99 -3.27
CA THR A 134 6.27 16.30 -2.18
C THR A 134 6.55 14.85 -2.55
N ILE A 135 7.71 14.37 -2.12
CA ILE A 135 8.09 12.95 -2.23
C ILE A 135 7.33 12.07 -1.22
N ARG A 136 6.72 12.70 -0.21
CA ARG A 136 5.92 12.03 0.84
C ARG A 136 4.47 11.78 0.41
N SER A 137 4.20 11.77 -0.90
CA SER A 137 2.84 11.77 -1.43
C SER A 137 2.03 10.56 -0.95
N ASP A 138 2.58 9.36 -1.07
CA ASP A 138 1.89 8.12 -0.72
C ASP A 138 1.43 8.10 0.75
N PRO A 139 2.30 8.28 1.77
CA PRO A 139 1.86 8.29 3.16
C PRO A 139 0.93 9.46 3.50
N ILE A 140 1.06 10.61 2.84
CA ILE A 140 0.16 11.76 3.06
C ILE A 140 -1.25 11.42 2.55
N ILE A 141 -1.37 10.85 1.35
CA ILE A 141 -2.66 10.44 0.80
C ILE A 141 -3.30 9.33 1.64
N CYS A 142 -2.51 8.37 2.13
CA CYS A 142 -2.98 7.37 3.09
C CYS A 142 -3.56 8.02 4.36
N GLY A 143 -2.81 8.95 4.97
CA GLY A 143 -3.22 9.67 6.18
C GLY A 143 -4.49 10.51 5.97
N PHE A 144 -4.62 11.20 4.84
CA PHE A 144 -5.85 11.94 4.50
C PHE A 144 -7.03 11.02 4.20
N GLY A 145 -6.82 9.91 3.51
CA GLY A 145 -7.87 8.91 3.28
C GLY A 145 -8.43 8.39 4.61
N ALA A 146 -7.54 8.05 5.54
CA ALA A 146 -7.93 7.69 6.90
C ALA A 146 -8.67 8.84 7.60
N LEU A 147 -8.14 10.06 7.56
CA LEU A 147 -8.71 11.23 8.26
C LEU A 147 -10.12 11.60 7.76
N ILE A 148 -10.34 11.60 6.44
CA ILE A 148 -11.65 11.93 5.84
C ILE A 148 -12.67 10.85 6.15
N GLY A 149 -12.25 9.58 6.19
CA GLY A 149 -13.17 8.50 6.50
C GLY A 149 -13.66 8.48 7.96
N ILE A 150 -13.00 9.17 8.91
CA ILE A 150 -13.44 9.24 10.32
C ILE A 150 -14.81 9.93 10.44
N PRO A 151 -14.99 11.22 10.04
CA PRO A 151 -16.29 11.84 10.11
C PRO A 151 -17.30 11.13 9.20
N ALA A 152 -16.88 10.62 8.04
CA ALA A 152 -17.77 9.89 7.15
C ALA A 152 -18.34 8.62 7.80
N LEU A 153 -17.50 7.81 8.47
CA LEU A 153 -17.92 6.61 9.18
C LEU A 153 -18.80 6.95 10.38
N TYR A 154 -18.38 7.92 11.19
CA TYR A 154 -19.17 8.36 12.35
C TYR A 154 -20.58 8.77 11.93
N PHE A 155 -20.71 9.68 10.96
CA PHE A 155 -22.02 10.14 10.51
C PHE A 155 -22.80 9.07 9.76
N ALA A 156 -22.13 8.18 9.00
CA ALA A 156 -22.80 7.05 8.34
C ALA A 156 -23.59 6.21 9.34
N ILE A 157 -22.96 5.81 10.44
CA ILE A 157 -23.59 4.97 11.46
C ILE A 157 -24.75 5.70 12.16
N GLN A 158 -24.61 7.00 12.46
CA GLN A 158 -25.70 7.79 13.06
C GLN A 158 -26.87 8.01 12.10
N SER A 159 -26.60 8.04 10.79
CA SER A 159 -27.63 8.23 9.76
C SER A 159 -28.47 6.99 9.49
N ILE A 160 -28.12 5.81 10.02
CA ILE A 160 -28.85 4.55 9.75
C ILE A 160 -30.33 4.67 10.16
N GLU A 161 -30.64 5.21 11.34
CA GLU A 161 -32.04 5.34 11.82
C GLU A 161 -32.79 6.53 11.21
N THR A 162 -32.07 7.57 10.78
CA THR A 162 -32.68 8.84 10.36
C THR A 162 -32.89 8.92 8.85
N ASN A 163 -31.89 8.51 8.07
CA ASN A 163 -31.95 8.56 6.62
C ASN A 163 -30.97 7.55 5.99
N MET A 164 -31.52 6.42 5.56
CA MET A 164 -30.76 5.34 4.95
C MET A 164 -30.00 5.77 3.67
N THR A 165 -30.55 6.71 2.89
CA THR A 165 -29.87 7.24 1.69
C THR A 165 -28.60 8.00 2.06
N VAL A 166 -28.66 8.83 3.10
CA VAL A 166 -27.49 9.57 3.61
C VAL A 166 -26.46 8.59 4.19
N CYS A 167 -26.92 7.57 4.93
CA CYS A 167 -26.06 6.49 5.42
C CYS A 167 -25.27 5.84 4.26
N TYR A 168 -25.95 5.38 3.22
CA TYR A 168 -25.31 4.75 2.07
C TYR A 168 -24.34 5.67 1.32
N ALA A 169 -24.67 6.95 1.17
CA ALA A 169 -23.76 7.93 0.59
C ALA A 169 -22.49 8.12 1.44
N LEU A 170 -22.63 8.17 2.77
CA LEU A 170 -21.50 8.31 3.68
C LEU A 170 -20.67 7.02 3.79
N ILE A 171 -21.29 5.83 3.70
CA ILE A 171 -20.58 4.55 3.56
C ILE A 171 -19.77 4.55 2.27
N PHE A 172 -20.33 5.01 1.15
CA PHE A 172 -19.59 5.13 -0.11
C PHE A 172 -18.35 6.00 0.06
N VAL A 173 -18.46 7.17 0.69
CA VAL A 173 -17.32 8.05 0.98
C VAL A 173 -16.31 7.38 1.91
N THR A 174 -16.78 6.73 2.98
CA THR A 174 -15.94 6.00 3.94
C THR A 174 -15.13 4.92 3.24
N VAL A 175 -15.77 4.03 2.49
CA VAL A 175 -15.11 2.94 1.77
C VAL A 175 -14.14 3.50 0.72
N THR A 176 -14.56 4.50 -0.06
CA THR A 176 -13.72 5.14 -1.08
C THR A 176 -12.42 5.68 -0.47
N THR A 177 -12.53 6.43 0.63
CA THR A 177 -11.38 7.07 1.28
C THR A 177 -10.47 6.08 2.01
N LEU A 178 -11.03 5.03 2.61
CA LEU A 178 -10.26 3.91 3.14
C LEU A 178 -9.49 3.19 2.01
N CYS A 179 -10.12 2.98 0.86
CA CYS A 179 -9.53 2.31 -0.30
C CYS A 179 -8.40 3.11 -0.99
N PHE A 180 -8.19 4.39 -0.65
CA PHE A 180 -7.01 5.13 -1.11
C PHE A 180 -5.71 4.42 -0.72
N ASN A 181 -5.72 3.74 0.44
CA ASN A 181 -4.56 3.11 1.06
C ASN A 181 -4.08 1.85 0.34
N TRP A 182 -4.87 1.22 -0.54
CA TRP A 182 -4.51 -0.10 -1.09
C TRP A 182 -3.28 -0.02 -2.01
N ALA A 183 -3.38 0.76 -3.08
CA ALA A 183 -2.27 0.91 -4.02
C ALA A 183 -1.15 1.79 -3.46
N THR A 184 -1.51 2.90 -2.79
CA THR A 184 -0.53 3.87 -2.27
C THR A 184 0.34 3.29 -1.16
N ASN A 185 -0.18 2.43 -0.28
CA ASN A 185 0.63 1.76 0.73
C ASN A 185 1.64 0.80 0.11
N VAL A 186 1.25 0.06 -0.94
CA VAL A 186 2.19 -0.81 -1.68
C VAL A 186 3.28 0.03 -2.33
N ASP A 187 2.93 1.11 -3.04
CA ASP A 187 3.89 2.02 -3.66
C ASP A 187 4.87 2.61 -2.65
N MET A 188 4.38 3.01 -1.47
CA MET A 188 5.22 3.48 -0.36
C MET A 188 6.23 2.42 0.08
N ILE A 189 5.83 1.15 0.23
CA ILE A 189 6.74 0.06 0.62
C ILE A 189 7.78 -0.19 -0.46
N MET A 190 7.39 -0.19 -1.73
CA MET A 190 8.31 -0.37 -2.86
C MET A 190 9.38 0.72 -2.90
N ALA A 191 9.05 1.93 -2.45
CA ALA A 191 9.96 3.07 -2.40
C ALA A 191 10.95 3.05 -1.23
N VAL A 192 10.75 2.20 -0.21
CA VAL A 192 11.63 2.14 0.98
C VAL A 192 12.23 0.75 1.25
N VAL A 193 11.76 -0.30 0.58
CA VAL A 193 12.25 -1.68 0.75
C VAL A 193 13.02 -2.15 -0.49
N ALA A 194 14.20 -2.72 -0.24
CA ALA A 194 15.07 -3.32 -1.26
C ALA A 194 14.37 -4.47 -2.02
N PRO A 195 14.54 -4.59 -3.36
CA PRO A 195 13.85 -5.60 -4.15
C PRO A 195 14.00 -7.05 -3.69
N THR A 196 15.15 -7.43 -3.16
CA THR A 196 15.41 -8.78 -2.62
C THR A 196 14.48 -9.15 -1.47
N ARG A 197 13.98 -8.15 -0.72
CA ARG A 197 13.18 -8.31 0.51
C ARG A 197 11.71 -7.94 0.36
N ARG A 198 11.31 -7.37 -0.78
CA ARG A 198 9.93 -6.87 -1.00
C ARG A 198 8.87 -7.96 -0.90
N SER A 199 9.17 -9.17 -1.36
CA SER A 199 8.23 -10.29 -1.24
C SER A 199 7.94 -10.57 0.24
N ALA A 200 8.97 -10.71 1.08
CA ALA A 200 8.80 -10.90 2.52
C ALA A 200 8.05 -9.73 3.17
N ALA A 201 8.39 -8.48 2.82
CA ALA A 201 7.74 -7.29 3.34
C ALA A 201 6.22 -7.27 3.08
N ASN A 202 5.80 -7.54 1.84
CA ASN A 202 4.39 -7.60 1.48
C ASN A 202 3.69 -8.79 2.16
N SER A 203 4.30 -9.97 2.17
CA SER A 203 3.71 -11.15 2.81
C SER A 203 3.45 -10.94 4.29
N TRP A 204 4.40 -10.36 5.03
CA TRP A 204 4.22 -10.06 6.45
C TRP A 204 3.17 -8.99 6.69
N GLN A 205 3.14 -7.94 5.86
CA GLN A 205 2.12 -6.91 6.01
C GLN A 205 0.72 -7.48 5.77
N ILE A 206 0.53 -8.27 4.70
CA ILE A 206 -0.73 -8.96 4.39
C ILE A 206 -1.14 -9.89 5.54
N LEU A 207 -0.20 -10.70 6.04
CA LEU A 207 -0.46 -11.61 7.16
C LEU A 207 -0.95 -10.86 8.40
N LEU A 208 -0.22 -9.81 8.81
CA LEU A 208 -0.57 -9.01 9.98
C LEU A 208 -1.88 -8.27 9.78
N SER A 209 -2.08 -7.66 8.61
CA SER A 209 -3.29 -6.88 8.32
C SER A 209 -4.54 -7.74 8.27
N HIS A 210 -4.46 -8.95 7.73
CA HIS A 210 -5.64 -9.84 7.71
C HIS A 210 -5.90 -10.46 9.08
N LEU A 211 -4.85 -11.00 9.73
CA LEU A 211 -5.00 -11.65 11.03
C LEU A 211 -5.54 -10.69 12.10
N LEU A 212 -4.95 -9.49 12.19
CA LEU A 212 -5.29 -8.49 13.22
C LEU A 212 -6.31 -7.46 12.74
N GLY A 213 -6.63 -7.44 11.45
CA GLY A 213 -7.62 -6.55 10.88
C GLY A 213 -8.95 -7.24 10.66
N ASP A 214 -9.19 -7.75 9.45
CA ASP A 214 -10.51 -8.20 9.02
C ASP A 214 -10.91 -9.59 9.56
N ALA A 215 -9.96 -10.46 9.91
CA ALA A 215 -10.28 -11.74 10.51
C ALA A 215 -10.71 -11.63 11.99
N SER A 216 -10.09 -10.73 12.75
CA SER A 216 -10.37 -10.55 14.18
C SER A 216 -11.34 -9.41 14.46
N GLY A 217 -11.40 -8.38 13.62
CA GLY A 217 -12.22 -7.18 13.83
C GLY A 217 -13.71 -7.45 14.03
N PRO A 218 -14.37 -8.22 13.14
CA PRO A 218 -15.77 -8.58 13.33
C PRO A 218 -16.04 -9.29 14.66
N TYR A 219 -15.16 -10.20 15.08
CA TYR A 219 -15.31 -10.90 16.35
C TYR A 219 -15.19 -9.94 17.55
N VAL A 220 -14.18 -9.08 17.56
CA VAL A 220 -13.98 -8.07 18.61
C VAL A 220 -15.19 -7.14 18.72
N ILE A 221 -15.75 -6.72 17.59
CA ILE A 221 -16.88 -5.80 17.53
C ILE A 221 -18.18 -6.48 17.96
N GLY A 222 -18.35 -7.76 17.63
CA GLY A 222 -19.43 -8.58 18.16
C GLY A 222 -19.38 -8.68 19.68
N LEU A 223 -18.21 -8.96 20.26
CA LEU A 223 -18.03 -9.02 21.72
C LEU A 223 -18.35 -7.69 22.41
N ILE A 224 -17.89 -6.57 21.85
CA ILE A 224 -18.18 -5.23 22.40
C ILE A 224 -19.70 -4.95 22.30
N SER A 225 -20.32 -5.32 21.18
CA SER A 225 -21.76 -5.14 20.98
C SER A 225 -22.57 -5.96 21.99
N ASP A 226 -22.25 -7.24 22.16
CA ASP A 226 -22.93 -8.11 23.12
C ASP A 226 -22.72 -7.61 24.56
N ALA A 227 -21.53 -7.14 24.91
CA ALA A 227 -21.24 -6.56 26.22
C ALA A 227 -22.03 -5.24 26.47
N ILE A 228 -22.20 -4.39 25.46
CA ILE A 228 -22.99 -3.15 25.56
C ILE A 228 -24.48 -3.46 25.66
N ARG A 229 -24.95 -4.48 24.94
CA ARG A 229 -26.36 -4.85 24.85
C ARG A 229 -26.87 -5.53 26.12
N GLY A 230 -26.05 -6.36 26.75
CA GLY A 230 -26.48 -7.21 27.87
C GLY A 230 -27.63 -8.13 27.44
N GLU A 231 -28.72 -8.13 28.19
CA GLU A 231 -29.88 -9.01 27.98
C GLU A 231 -30.89 -8.47 26.94
N ASP A 232 -30.71 -7.26 26.41
CA ASP A 232 -31.65 -6.66 25.46
C ASP A 232 -31.61 -7.39 24.11
N SER A 233 -32.58 -8.26 23.84
CA SER A 233 -32.68 -9.00 22.58
C SER A 233 -33.47 -8.27 21.50
N THR A 234 -33.94 -7.04 21.75
CA THR A 234 -34.75 -6.29 20.78
C THR A 234 -33.90 -5.87 19.57
N PRO A 235 -34.50 -5.69 18.37
CA PRO A 235 -33.80 -5.17 17.21
C PRO A 235 -33.14 -3.82 17.47
N TYR A 236 -33.80 -2.94 18.22
CA TYR A 236 -33.25 -1.65 18.63
C TYR A 236 -32.03 -1.80 19.54
N GLY A 237 -32.10 -2.68 20.55
CA GLY A 237 -30.98 -3.00 21.43
C GLY A 237 -29.75 -3.48 20.65
N ARG A 238 -29.97 -4.42 19.71
CA ARG A 238 -28.94 -4.94 18.80
C ARG A 238 -28.35 -3.87 17.88
N PHE A 239 -29.19 -3.03 17.28
CA PHE A 239 -28.73 -1.92 16.46
C PHE A 239 -27.87 -0.95 17.27
N LYS A 240 -28.39 -0.47 18.40
CA LYS A 240 -27.74 0.56 19.22
C LYS A 240 -26.43 0.09 19.83
N SER A 241 -26.36 -1.16 20.28
CA SER A 241 -25.11 -1.74 20.81
C SER A 241 -24.06 -1.85 19.72
N LEU A 242 -24.47 -2.27 18.52
CA LEU A 242 -23.58 -2.39 17.38
C LEU A 242 -23.09 -1.01 16.90
N ALA A 243 -23.99 -0.05 16.75
CA ALA A 243 -23.67 1.33 16.39
C ALA A 243 -22.68 1.97 17.37
N LYS A 244 -22.81 1.73 18.68
CA LYS A 244 -21.84 2.17 19.69
C LYS A 244 -20.49 1.45 19.56
N SER A 245 -20.49 0.18 19.19
CA SER A 245 -19.26 -0.60 18.99
C SER A 245 -18.42 -0.06 17.84
N PHE A 246 -19.04 0.59 16.84
CA PHE A 246 -18.35 1.29 15.75
C PHE A 246 -17.53 2.52 16.18
N TYR A 247 -17.58 2.94 17.44
CA TYR A 247 -16.62 3.92 17.97
C TYR A 247 -15.19 3.38 18.00
N LEU A 248 -14.99 2.07 18.20
CA LEU A 248 -13.66 1.47 18.15
C LEU A 248 -13.02 1.61 16.74
N PRO A 249 -13.70 1.22 15.63
CA PRO A 249 -13.25 1.49 14.27
C PRO A 249 -12.91 2.97 14.02
N ASN A 250 -13.75 3.89 14.48
CA ASN A 250 -13.47 5.33 14.35
C ASN A 250 -12.18 5.76 15.06
N VAL A 251 -11.95 5.27 16.29
CA VAL A 251 -10.71 5.54 17.05
C VAL A 251 -9.50 4.91 16.38
N LEU A 252 -9.60 3.66 15.93
CA LEU A 252 -8.52 2.98 15.21
C LEU A 252 -8.18 3.68 13.89
N GLN A 253 -9.17 4.26 13.22
CA GLN A 253 -8.97 5.05 12.03
C GLN A 253 -8.25 6.37 12.32
N LEU A 254 -8.55 7.03 13.46
CA LEU A 254 -7.79 8.17 13.95
C LEU A 254 -6.33 7.79 14.22
N VAL A 255 -6.11 6.68 14.91
CA VAL A 255 -4.75 6.15 15.15
C VAL A 255 -4.04 5.89 13.82
N SER A 256 -4.73 5.27 12.86
CA SER A 256 -4.18 5.01 11.53
C SER A 256 -3.76 6.30 10.82
N ALA A 257 -4.61 7.33 10.82
CA ALA A 257 -4.29 8.64 10.23
C ALA A 257 -3.02 9.24 10.84
N VAL A 258 -2.94 9.28 12.18
CA VAL A 258 -1.76 9.78 12.90
C VAL A 258 -0.51 8.97 12.53
N VAL A 259 -0.60 7.65 12.54
CA VAL A 259 0.55 6.77 12.24
C VAL A 259 0.99 6.90 10.78
N PHE A 260 0.08 7.10 9.82
CA PHE A 260 0.46 7.41 8.44
C PHE A 260 1.17 8.76 8.30
N PHE A 261 0.75 9.79 9.04
CA PHE A 261 1.47 11.06 9.06
C PHE A 261 2.86 10.92 9.72
N VAL A 262 3.01 10.07 10.74
CA VAL A 262 4.32 9.71 11.29
C VAL A 262 5.16 8.95 10.25
N ALA A 263 4.56 8.03 9.50
CA ALA A 263 5.23 7.33 8.41
C ALA A 263 5.69 8.32 7.31
N ALA A 264 4.92 9.38 7.03
CA ALA A 264 5.32 10.45 6.12
C ALA A 264 6.58 11.19 6.60
N TYR A 265 6.75 11.35 7.91
CA TYR A 265 7.96 11.95 8.49
C TYR A 265 9.17 11.02 8.35
N THR A 266 9.04 9.73 8.69
CA THR A 266 10.14 8.76 8.57
C THR A 266 10.47 8.40 7.12
N TYR A 267 9.51 8.57 6.21
CA TYR A 267 9.62 8.21 4.79
C TYR A 267 10.84 8.84 4.14
N VAL A 268 11.12 10.12 4.37
CA VAL A 268 12.26 10.80 3.72
C VAL A 268 13.59 10.16 4.10
N ARG A 269 13.75 9.83 5.39
CA ARG A 269 14.95 9.17 5.89
C ARG A 269 15.10 7.78 5.28
N ASP A 270 14.05 6.97 5.33
CA ASP A 270 14.11 5.57 4.90
C ASP A 270 14.19 5.45 3.36
N HIS A 271 13.57 6.39 2.63
CA HIS A 271 13.70 6.52 1.18
C HIS A 271 15.10 6.97 0.74
N ASN A 272 15.73 7.91 1.47
CA ASN A 272 17.11 8.30 1.21
C ASN A 272 18.08 7.16 1.52
N ARG A 273 17.87 6.44 2.63
CA ARG A 273 18.66 5.23 2.97
C ARG A 273 18.52 4.16 1.90
N PHE A 274 17.30 3.96 1.38
CA PHE A 274 17.06 3.08 0.25
C PHE A 274 17.90 3.54 -0.96
N LYS A 275 17.77 4.80 -1.40
CA LYS A 275 18.56 5.36 -2.51
C LYS A 275 20.07 5.22 -2.31
N GLU A 276 20.58 5.48 -1.11
CA GLU A 276 22.00 5.28 -0.79
C GLU A 276 22.41 3.82 -0.88
N SER A 277 21.59 2.87 -0.42
CA SER A 277 21.91 1.44 -0.55
C SER A 277 21.91 0.99 -2.01
N MET A 278 21.08 1.60 -2.85
CA MET A 278 21.08 1.37 -4.29
C MET A 278 22.23 2.11 -5.01
N GLY A 279 22.68 3.24 -4.47
CA GLY A 279 23.71 4.13 -5.04
C GLY A 279 25.14 3.94 -4.51
N LYS A 280 25.37 3.39 -3.31
CA LYS A 280 26.70 2.99 -2.81
C LYS A 280 27.32 1.85 -3.63
N ALA A 281 26.48 1.12 -4.37
CA ALA A 281 26.90 0.30 -5.50
C ALA A 281 27.74 1.07 -6.54
N PHE A 282 27.39 2.33 -6.80
CA PHE A 282 27.99 3.19 -7.82
C PHE A 282 29.36 3.72 -7.39
N ILE A 283 29.50 4.13 -6.12
CA ILE A 283 30.76 4.70 -5.59
C ILE A 283 31.79 3.60 -5.34
N GLY A 284 31.38 2.41 -4.86
CA GLY A 284 32.31 1.28 -4.68
C GLY A 284 32.94 0.80 -6.00
N ILE A 285 32.20 0.85 -7.11
CA ILE A 285 32.69 0.54 -8.45
C ILE A 285 33.56 1.69 -8.99
N GLY A 286 33.14 2.95 -8.79
CA GLY A 286 33.93 4.13 -9.18
C GLY A 286 35.31 4.19 -8.50
N PHE A 287 35.36 3.96 -7.18
CA PHE A 287 36.61 3.94 -6.41
C PHE A 287 37.52 2.76 -6.79
N ALA A 288 36.94 1.61 -7.17
CA ALA A 288 37.71 0.46 -7.65
C ALA A 288 38.26 0.67 -9.08
N ILE A 289 37.56 1.42 -9.93
CA ILE A 289 38.01 1.80 -11.27
C ILE A 289 39.09 2.90 -11.19
N GLU A 290 38.90 3.90 -10.33
CA GLU A 290 39.81 5.03 -10.17
C GLU A 290 41.13 4.61 -9.49
N ASN A 291 41.09 3.69 -8.53
CA ASN A 291 42.29 3.13 -7.89
C ASN A 291 43.02 2.07 -8.74
N ASN A 292 42.46 1.62 -9.86
CA ASN A 292 43.14 0.65 -10.73
C ASN A 292 44.22 1.28 -11.63
N ASN A 293 44.43 2.60 -11.52
CA ASN A 293 45.58 3.29 -12.13
C ASN A 293 46.72 3.59 -11.15
N GLU A 294 46.58 3.29 -9.85
CA GLU A 294 47.67 3.42 -8.88
C GLU A 294 47.66 2.29 -7.83
N VAL A 295 48.27 1.15 -8.17
CA VAL A 295 48.76 0.22 -7.14
C VAL A 295 50.26 0.06 -7.33
N ARG A 296 51.01 1.01 -6.77
CA ARG A 296 52.37 0.77 -6.31
C ARG A 296 52.31 -0.20 -5.12
N THR A 297 52.82 -1.40 -5.36
CA THR A 297 53.42 -2.35 -4.40
C THR A 297 53.14 -2.09 -2.91
N GLY A 298 52.20 -2.84 -2.33
CA GLY A 298 51.95 -2.82 -0.90
C GLY A 298 50.95 -3.88 -0.44
N VAL A 299 51.40 -5.14 -0.43
CA VAL A 299 50.88 -6.27 0.37
C VAL A 299 49.36 -6.37 0.55
N LEU A 300 48.69 -7.07 -0.37
CA LEU A 300 47.57 -7.98 -0.07
C LEU A 300 47.62 -9.12 -1.10
N LYS A 301 47.86 -10.34 -0.63
CA LYS A 301 47.99 -11.55 -1.46
C LYS A 301 46.62 -12.02 -2.01
N PRO A 302 46.60 -12.77 -3.12
CA PRO A 302 45.52 -12.80 -4.09
C PRO A 302 44.64 -14.05 -3.96
N ILE A 303 43.34 -13.96 -4.25
CA ILE A 303 42.57 -15.11 -4.74
C ILE A 303 41.58 -14.63 -5.82
N TYR A 304 41.66 -15.27 -7.00
CA TYR A 304 40.79 -15.15 -8.19
C TYR A 304 41.02 -13.99 -9.16
N THR A 305 42.12 -14.04 -9.93
CA THR A 305 42.21 -13.36 -11.23
C THR A 305 42.76 -14.31 -12.29
N LYS A 306 41.87 -14.84 -13.14
CA LYS A 306 42.24 -15.32 -14.48
C LYS A 306 41.08 -15.42 -15.49
N SER A 307 39.80 -15.42 -15.07
CA SER A 307 38.67 -15.43 -16.03
C SER A 307 38.10 -14.04 -16.37
N LEU A 308 38.29 -13.03 -15.50
CA LEU A 308 37.66 -11.70 -15.66
C LEU A 308 38.33 -10.78 -16.69
N GLN A 309 39.59 -11.03 -17.10
CA GLN A 309 40.30 -10.14 -18.02
C GLN A 309 39.72 -10.17 -19.45
N GLY A 310 39.18 -11.32 -19.87
CA GLY A 310 38.57 -11.50 -21.21
C GLY A 310 37.19 -10.86 -21.33
N ASP A 311 36.37 -10.96 -20.28
CA ASP A 311 35.02 -10.41 -20.29
C ASP A 311 35.00 -8.88 -20.19
N VAL A 312 35.99 -8.29 -19.50
CA VAL A 312 36.13 -6.83 -19.34
C VAL A 312 36.51 -6.13 -20.64
N THR A 313 37.35 -6.76 -21.48
CA THR A 313 37.71 -6.20 -22.81
C THR A 313 36.56 -6.31 -23.80
N ALA A 314 35.76 -7.39 -23.72
CA ALA A 314 34.55 -7.55 -24.51
C ALA A 314 33.44 -6.56 -24.11
N ALA A 315 33.28 -6.27 -22.81
CA ALA A 315 32.32 -5.30 -22.30
C ALA A 315 32.70 -3.85 -22.66
N ALA A 316 33.96 -3.47 -22.53
CA ALA A 316 34.45 -2.14 -22.94
C ALA A 316 34.28 -1.90 -24.45
N GLY A 317 34.48 -2.92 -25.27
CA GLY A 317 34.23 -2.86 -26.71
C GLY A 317 32.75 -2.62 -27.07
N LYS A 318 31.81 -3.25 -26.33
CA LYS A 318 30.36 -3.07 -26.52
C LYS A 318 29.87 -1.69 -26.06
N VAL A 319 30.46 -1.14 -25.00
CA VAL A 319 30.13 0.21 -24.52
C VAL A 319 30.58 1.28 -25.52
N ASN A 320 31.79 1.17 -26.08
CA ASN A 320 32.26 2.10 -27.13
C ASN A 320 31.46 1.98 -28.44
N GLN A 321 30.98 0.78 -28.79
CA GLN A 321 30.07 0.61 -29.91
C GLN A 321 28.68 1.23 -29.64
N GLY A 322 28.19 1.17 -28.40
CA GLY A 322 26.94 1.82 -27.99
C GLY A 322 27.03 3.36 -28.04
N PHE A 323 28.11 3.94 -27.51
CA PHE A 323 28.34 5.39 -27.57
C PHE A 323 28.50 5.90 -29.00
N SER A 324 29.22 5.19 -29.86
CA SER A 324 29.37 5.56 -31.28
C SER A 324 28.11 5.32 -32.14
N ALA A 325 27.16 4.52 -31.65
CA ALA A 325 25.83 4.37 -32.25
C ALA A 325 24.91 5.52 -31.82
N ILE A 326 24.95 5.90 -30.54
CA ILE A 326 24.19 7.04 -30.00
C ILE A 326 24.65 8.36 -30.65
N GLU A 327 25.96 8.60 -30.79
CA GLU A 327 26.49 9.78 -31.50
C GLU A 327 26.16 9.82 -33.00
N ARG A 328 25.86 8.66 -33.62
CA ARG A 328 25.39 8.60 -35.02
C ARG A 328 23.89 8.88 -35.11
N GLU A 329 23.12 8.42 -34.14
CA GLU A 329 21.68 8.68 -34.06
C GLU A 329 21.41 10.15 -33.71
N GLU A 330 22.16 10.74 -32.78
CA GLU A 330 22.07 12.18 -32.45
C GLU A 330 22.45 13.07 -33.63
N ARG A 331 23.47 12.70 -34.42
CA ARG A 331 23.81 13.44 -35.66
C ARG A 331 22.69 13.42 -36.69
N LYS A 332 22.03 12.27 -36.89
CA LYS A 332 20.87 12.16 -37.81
C LYS A 332 19.67 12.97 -37.32
N VAL A 333 19.44 13.05 -36.01
CA VAL A 333 18.35 13.86 -35.43
C VAL A 333 18.64 15.35 -35.62
N VAL A 334 19.90 15.78 -35.48
CA VAL A 334 20.28 17.19 -35.67
C VAL A 334 20.25 17.61 -37.16
N GLU A 335 20.64 16.71 -38.08
CA GLU A 335 20.54 16.98 -39.53
C GLU A 335 19.08 17.06 -40.01
N ASN A 336 18.16 16.26 -39.44
CA ASN A 336 16.73 16.32 -39.78
C ASN A 336 15.97 17.55 -39.26
N TRP A 337 16.58 18.36 -38.38
CA TRP A 337 16.00 19.60 -37.87
C TRP A 337 16.55 20.87 -38.56
N SER A 338 17.39 20.71 -39.58
CA SER A 338 18.07 21.81 -40.28
C SER A 338 17.64 22.00 -41.75
N CYS A 339 16.45 21.51 -42.14
CA CYS A 339 15.81 21.76 -43.44
C CYS A 339 14.43 22.38 -43.27
#